data_AF-A0A9D2ECT7-F1
#
_entry.id   AF-A0A9D2ECT7-F1
#
_cell.length_a   1.000
_cell.length_b   1.000
_cell.length_c   1.000
_cell.angle_alpha   90.00
_cell.angle_beta   90.00
_cell.angle_gamma   90.00
#
_symmetry.space_group_name_H-M   'P 1'
#
loop_
_entity.id
_entity.type
_entity.pdbx_description
1 polymer ?
#
loop_
_entity_poly.entity_id
_entity_poly.type
_entity_poly.pdbx_seq_one_letter_code
_entity_poly.pdbx_strand_id
1 'polypeptide(L)'
;MTDLHGEITTYLDAIGTEDGSEAMITAMELVGTTFTIAEFTSLGMYEKYLEFTKGGVEFLVIDDVVDTIFFQLVDATGGAAYRDPDALIPGLRHGMSRAAVIELLGEPVYNERKYLLYGVGEKFLNVQLEGDQVDSFSVQSRDLNAELESAPDTSAAPVEEETPGTPITGEISLFRDAVGSAYGAAVMVDLVDALGSFDSHDTADDHGRGTFLVFDSAGVDLQYRNEVLIGVLIHVADDGRRPYPRLGTLVDGLALPATRADVTAALGAPRTALDDCDIYIEHGRHVMFQYTGEATTTISIVGVPATP
;
A
#
# COMPACT_ATOMS: atom_id res chain seq x y z
N MET A 1 -23.94 10.97 11.30
CA MET A 1 -23.28 11.45 10.08
C MET A 1 -22.80 12.85 10.40
N THR A 2 -21.50 13.07 10.27
CA THR A 2 -20.88 14.33 10.68
C THR A 2 -21.13 15.37 9.60
N ASP A 3 -21.72 16.51 9.99
CA ASP A 3 -21.90 17.66 9.11
C ASP A 3 -20.66 18.54 9.25
N LEU A 4 -19.92 18.71 8.15
CA LEU A 4 -18.67 19.46 8.13
C LEU A 4 -18.85 20.78 7.41
N HIS A 5 -18.14 21.79 7.89
CA HIS A 5 -18.10 23.14 7.34
C HIS A 5 -16.64 23.63 7.29
N GLY A 6 -16.38 24.70 6.55
CA GLY A 6 -15.04 25.25 6.35
C GLY A 6 -14.46 24.86 4.99
N GLU A 7 -13.16 25.04 4.84
CA GLU A 7 -12.43 24.68 3.60
C GLU A 7 -12.49 23.18 3.30
N ILE A 8 -12.70 22.33 4.33
CA ILE A 8 -12.83 20.88 4.17
C ILE A 8 -13.88 20.48 3.13
N THR A 9 -14.95 21.28 2.95
CA THR A 9 -15.98 20.97 1.95
C THR A 9 -15.45 21.07 0.53
N THR A 10 -14.57 22.04 0.26
CA THR A 10 -13.91 22.17 -1.05
C THR A 10 -13.00 20.98 -1.35
N TYR A 11 -12.28 20.48 -0.34
CA TYR A 11 -11.47 19.28 -0.48
C TYR A 11 -12.33 18.03 -0.69
N LEU A 12 -13.42 17.88 0.06
CA LEU A 12 -14.37 16.79 -0.13
C LEU A 12 -14.99 16.78 -1.53
N ASP A 13 -15.31 17.95 -2.09
CA ASP A 13 -15.83 18.09 -3.45
C ASP A 13 -14.82 17.66 -4.54
N ALA A 14 -13.52 17.76 -4.26
CA ALA A 14 -12.47 17.30 -5.17
C ALA A 14 -12.28 15.78 -5.16
N ILE A 15 -12.56 15.10 -4.05
CA ILE A 15 -12.42 13.64 -3.94
C ILE A 15 -13.31 12.92 -4.96
N GLY A 16 -12.73 12.01 -5.74
CA GLY A 16 -13.40 11.25 -6.79
C GLY A 16 -13.52 11.97 -8.13
N THR A 17 -12.94 13.17 -8.27
CA THR A 17 -12.89 13.90 -9.54
C THR A 17 -11.62 13.58 -10.33
N GLU A 18 -11.65 13.82 -11.63
CA GLU A 18 -10.49 13.64 -12.51
C GLU A 18 -9.35 14.59 -12.16
N ASP A 19 -8.13 14.14 -12.41
CA ASP A 19 -6.91 14.95 -12.32
C ASP A 19 -7.00 16.20 -13.22
N GLY A 20 -6.75 17.36 -12.62
CA GLY A 20 -6.88 18.65 -13.29
C GLY A 20 -8.32 19.15 -13.48
N SER A 21 -9.31 18.51 -12.84
CA SER A 21 -10.68 19.03 -12.81
C SER A 21 -10.77 20.40 -12.11
N GLU A 22 -11.84 21.15 -12.39
CA GLU A 22 -12.09 22.44 -11.73
C GLU A 22 -12.19 22.30 -10.20
N ALA A 23 -12.77 21.19 -9.70
CA ALA A 23 -12.88 20.93 -8.27
C ALA A 23 -11.50 20.71 -7.63
N MET A 24 -10.64 19.89 -8.25
CA MET A 24 -9.27 19.68 -7.79
C MET A 24 -8.46 20.98 -7.80
N ILE A 25 -8.53 21.75 -8.91
CA ILE A 25 -7.83 23.03 -9.02
C ILE A 25 -8.29 24.00 -7.93
N THR A 26 -9.61 24.10 -7.69
CA THR A 26 -10.16 24.95 -6.63
C THR A 26 -9.63 24.55 -5.25
N ALA A 27 -9.51 23.24 -4.97
CA ALA A 27 -8.92 22.75 -3.73
C ALA A 27 -7.42 23.05 -3.61
N MET A 28 -6.66 22.94 -4.71
CA MET A 28 -5.23 23.29 -4.72
C MET A 28 -5.01 24.79 -4.46
N GLU A 29 -5.86 25.66 -4.99
CA GLU A 29 -5.75 27.12 -4.80
C GLU A 29 -5.82 27.55 -3.32
N LEU A 30 -6.50 26.78 -2.46
CA LEU A 30 -6.58 27.04 -1.02
C LEU A 30 -5.22 26.89 -0.33
N VAL A 31 -4.40 25.92 -0.76
CA VAL A 31 -3.07 25.68 -0.18
C VAL A 31 -1.98 26.49 -0.86
N GLY A 32 -2.08 26.68 -2.18
CA GLY A 32 -1.16 27.48 -2.98
C GLY A 32 -0.85 26.86 -4.34
N THR A 33 0.09 27.44 -5.07
CA THR A 33 0.41 27.03 -6.46
C THR A 33 1.77 26.37 -6.61
N THR A 34 2.50 26.19 -5.52
CA THR A 34 3.84 25.59 -5.52
C THR A 34 3.79 24.22 -4.88
N PHE A 35 4.02 23.18 -5.67
CA PHE A 35 4.06 21.79 -5.26
C PHE A 35 5.14 21.04 -6.03
N THR A 36 5.54 19.89 -5.50
CA THR A 36 6.30 18.86 -6.21
C THR A 36 5.38 17.74 -6.66
N ILE A 37 5.80 17.00 -7.69
CA ILE A 37 5.10 15.82 -8.16
C ILE A 37 6.01 14.62 -7.90
N ALA A 38 5.48 13.61 -7.22
CA ALA A 38 6.09 12.30 -7.10
C ALA A 38 5.16 11.25 -7.73
N GLU A 39 5.71 10.38 -8.57
CA GLU A 39 4.96 9.39 -9.33
C GLU A 39 5.48 7.99 -9.00
N PHE A 40 4.56 7.07 -8.74
CA PHE A 40 4.85 5.70 -8.38
C PHE A 40 3.92 4.76 -9.14
N THR A 41 4.38 3.52 -9.31
CA THR A 41 3.52 2.42 -9.73
C THR A 41 3.58 1.37 -8.64
N SER A 42 2.47 1.17 -7.94
CA SER A 42 2.35 0.23 -6.83
C SER A 42 1.17 -0.69 -7.09
N LEU A 43 1.42 -2.00 -7.05
CA LEU A 43 0.39 -3.02 -7.34
C LEU A 43 -0.33 -2.77 -8.69
N GLY A 44 0.42 -2.21 -9.66
CA GLY A 44 -0.02 -1.81 -11.00
C GLY A 44 -1.11 -0.73 -11.05
N MET A 45 -1.31 0.01 -9.96
CA MET A 45 -2.00 1.29 -9.95
C MET A 45 -0.99 2.41 -10.16
N TYR A 46 -1.36 3.41 -10.96
CA TYR A 46 -0.55 4.61 -11.12
C TYR A 46 -0.89 5.60 -10.03
N GLU A 47 0.07 5.84 -9.13
CA GLU A 47 -0.06 6.81 -8.04
C GLU A 47 0.71 8.08 -8.37
N LYS A 48 0.06 9.22 -8.24
CA LYS A 48 0.68 10.53 -8.39
C LYS A 48 0.36 11.38 -7.17
N TYR A 49 1.41 11.79 -6.47
CA TYR A 49 1.34 12.67 -5.31
C TYR A 49 1.68 14.10 -5.73
N LEU A 50 0.78 15.04 -5.40
CA LEU A 50 1.04 16.48 -5.52
C LEU A 50 1.30 17.03 -4.13
N GLU A 51 2.57 17.27 -3.84
CA GLU A 51 3.07 17.58 -2.50
C GLU A 51 3.19 19.10 -2.30
N PHE A 52 2.30 19.68 -1.51
CA PHE A 52 2.37 21.08 -1.09
C PHE A 52 3.12 21.20 0.23
N THR A 53 4.40 20.82 0.22
CA THR A 53 5.25 20.70 1.42
C THR A 53 5.19 21.89 2.38
N LYS A 54 5.14 23.11 1.84
CA LYS A 54 5.07 24.35 2.65
C LYS A 54 3.68 24.68 3.18
N GLY A 55 2.65 24.09 2.58
CA GLY A 55 1.25 24.27 2.95
C GLY A 55 0.70 23.11 3.76
N GLY A 56 1.45 22.02 3.95
CA GLY A 56 1.03 20.88 4.75
C GLY A 56 -0.11 20.08 4.15
N VAL A 57 -0.23 20.08 2.81
CA VAL A 57 -1.27 19.33 2.09
C VAL A 57 -0.62 18.45 1.03
N GLU A 58 -1.21 17.28 0.80
CA GLU A 58 -0.81 16.38 -0.26
C GLU A 58 -2.06 15.80 -0.93
N PHE A 59 -2.04 15.71 -2.26
CA PHE A 59 -3.10 15.07 -3.04
C PHE A 59 -2.56 13.78 -3.61
N LEU A 60 -3.23 12.67 -3.32
CA LEU A 60 -3.01 11.39 -3.97
C LEU A 60 -4.02 11.20 -5.09
N VAL A 61 -3.50 11.07 -6.30
CA VAL A 61 -4.26 10.70 -7.49
C VAL A 61 -3.93 9.25 -7.83
N ILE A 62 -4.95 8.41 -7.96
CA ILE A 62 -4.84 7.02 -8.40
C ILE A 62 -5.60 6.88 -9.71
N ASP A 63 -4.94 6.40 -10.76
CA ASP A 63 -5.53 6.18 -12.09
C ASP A 63 -6.34 7.41 -12.59
N ASP A 64 -5.71 8.58 -12.53
CA ASP A 64 -6.26 9.89 -12.91
C ASP A 64 -7.47 10.38 -12.09
N VAL A 65 -7.74 9.77 -10.92
CA VAL A 65 -8.79 10.21 -9.99
C VAL A 65 -8.20 10.65 -8.66
N VAL A 66 -8.64 11.80 -8.14
CA VAL A 66 -8.26 12.28 -6.80
C VAL A 66 -8.85 11.33 -5.75
N ASP A 67 -8.01 10.50 -5.16
CA ASP A 67 -8.45 9.46 -4.24
C ASP A 67 -8.47 9.96 -2.78
N THR A 68 -7.35 10.56 -2.36
CA THR A 68 -7.13 10.98 -0.97
C THR A 68 -6.44 12.34 -0.91
N ILE A 69 -6.81 13.18 0.06
CA ILE A 69 -6.14 14.43 0.36
C ILE A 69 -5.71 14.41 1.83
N PHE A 70 -4.42 14.63 2.09
CA PHE A 70 -3.81 14.60 3.40
C PHE A 70 -3.51 16.01 3.91
N PHE A 71 -3.64 16.21 5.22
CA PHE A 71 -3.33 17.45 5.92
C PHE A 71 -2.43 17.15 7.12
N GLN A 72 -1.26 17.77 7.17
CA GLN A 72 -0.40 17.70 8.35
C GLN A 72 -0.85 18.74 9.37
N LEU A 73 -1.10 18.37 10.63
CA LEU A 73 -1.40 19.33 11.70
C LEU A 73 -0.25 19.58 12.65
N VAL A 74 0.86 18.88 12.45
CA VAL A 74 2.13 19.12 13.14
C VAL A 74 3.23 19.22 12.10
N ASP A 75 4.30 19.94 12.44
CA ASP A 75 5.47 20.01 11.55
C ASP A 75 6.13 18.63 11.48
N ALA A 76 6.32 18.11 10.26
CA ALA A 76 6.96 16.83 10.03
C ALA A 76 8.38 17.02 9.48
N THR A 77 9.18 15.94 9.52
CA THR A 77 10.49 15.95 8.86
C THR A 77 10.26 16.03 7.35
N GLY A 78 10.45 17.21 6.78
CA GLY A 78 10.25 17.44 5.36
C GLY A 78 8.93 18.10 4.98
N GLY A 79 8.08 18.53 5.92
CA GLY A 79 6.82 19.23 5.65
C GLY A 79 6.44 20.22 6.75
N ALA A 80 5.68 21.25 6.40
CA ALA A 80 5.11 22.20 7.37
C ALA A 80 3.67 21.82 7.73
N ALA A 81 3.22 22.15 8.93
CA ALA A 81 1.82 22.00 9.29
C ALA A 81 0.90 22.87 8.42
N TYR A 82 -0.33 22.42 8.22
CA TYR A 82 -1.40 23.15 7.56
C TYR A 82 -1.63 24.47 8.28
N ARG A 83 -1.61 25.57 7.53
CA ARG A 83 -1.44 26.90 8.12
C ARG A 83 -2.59 27.32 9.05
N ASP A 84 -3.82 26.93 8.73
CA ASP A 84 -5.01 27.40 9.45
C ASP A 84 -6.02 26.28 9.66
N PRO A 85 -5.84 25.44 10.70
CA PRO A 85 -6.77 24.35 10.98
C PRO A 85 -8.21 24.83 11.22
N ASP A 86 -8.40 26.05 11.77
CA ASP A 86 -9.73 26.60 12.04
C ASP A 86 -10.48 26.97 10.75
N ALA A 87 -9.74 27.37 9.70
CA ALA A 87 -10.30 27.55 8.37
C ALA A 87 -10.66 26.21 7.72
N LEU A 88 -9.85 25.15 7.94
CA LEU A 88 -10.12 23.81 7.45
C LEU A 88 -11.44 23.26 8.01
N ILE A 89 -11.54 23.20 9.33
CA ILE A 89 -12.75 22.83 10.07
C ILE A 89 -12.93 23.83 11.22
N PRO A 90 -14.01 24.62 11.28
CA PRO A 90 -14.23 25.57 12.37
C PRO A 90 -14.11 24.95 13.75
N GLY A 91 -13.24 25.51 14.60
CA GLY A 91 -12.94 25.02 15.94
C GLY A 91 -11.73 24.09 16.02
N LEU A 92 -11.20 23.61 14.89
CA LEU A 92 -10.01 22.77 14.83
C LEU A 92 -8.75 23.60 15.13
N ARG A 93 -7.80 22.99 15.85
CA ARG A 93 -6.54 23.64 16.26
C ARG A 93 -5.39 22.63 16.23
N HIS A 94 -4.18 23.13 16.02
CA HIS A 94 -2.97 22.34 16.19
C HIS A 94 -2.88 21.73 17.59
N GLY A 95 -2.42 20.48 17.67
CA GLY A 95 -2.19 19.77 18.92
C GLY A 95 -3.46 19.49 19.74
N MET A 96 -4.64 19.52 19.12
CA MET A 96 -5.87 19.07 19.76
C MET A 96 -5.72 17.63 20.25
N SER A 97 -6.36 17.33 21.39
CA SER A 97 -6.44 15.95 21.88
C SER A 97 -7.54 15.16 21.18
N ARG A 98 -7.47 13.83 21.25
CA ARG A 98 -8.54 12.93 20.84
C ARG A 98 -9.90 13.39 21.37
N ALA A 99 -9.98 13.64 22.68
CA ALA A 99 -11.24 14.02 23.32
C ALA A 99 -11.80 15.33 22.76
N ALA A 100 -10.93 16.31 22.47
CA ALA A 100 -11.35 17.58 21.89
C ALA A 100 -11.85 17.43 20.45
N VAL A 101 -11.27 16.52 19.65
CA VAL A 101 -11.77 16.23 18.30
C VAL A 101 -13.11 15.52 18.34
N ILE A 102 -13.30 14.56 19.25
CA ILE A 102 -14.60 13.89 19.43
C ILE A 102 -15.66 14.89 19.89
N GLU A 103 -15.32 15.81 20.79
CA GLU A 103 -16.24 16.89 21.19
C GLU A 103 -16.60 17.79 19.99
N LEU A 104 -15.64 18.06 19.11
CA LEU A 104 -15.83 18.92 17.94
C LEU A 104 -16.65 18.26 16.82
N LEU A 105 -16.30 17.03 16.45
CA LEU A 105 -16.83 16.32 15.27
C LEU A 105 -17.96 15.33 15.59
N GLY A 106 -18.21 15.11 16.88
CA GLY A 106 -19.14 14.09 17.37
C GLY A 106 -18.49 12.71 17.52
N GLU A 107 -19.33 11.69 17.64
CA GLU A 107 -18.88 10.31 17.78
C GLU A 107 -18.39 9.76 16.42
N PRO A 108 -17.17 9.23 16.34
CA PRO A 108 -16.67 8.61 15.13
C PRO A 108 -17.36 7.26 14.86
N VAL A 109 -17.25 6.80 13.61
CA VAL A 109 -17.60 5.43 13.20
C VAL A 109 -16.61 4.43 13.81
N TYR A 110 -15.32 4.75 13.81
CA TYR A 110 -14.27 3.97 14.48
C TYR A 110 -13.46 4.85 15.42
N ASN A 111 -13.20 4.32 16.63
CA ASN A 111 -12.50 5.02 17.71
C ASN A 111 -11.29 4.20 18.16
N GLU A 112 -10.30 4.07 17.28
CA GLU A 112 -9.14 3.21 17.49
C GLU A 112 -7.99 3.94 18.16
N ARG A 113 -7.04 3.21 18.73
CA ARG A 113 -5.93 3.80 19.51
C ARG A 113 -5.10 4.83 18.73
N LYS A 114 -4.94 4.65 17.42
CA LYS A 114 -4.12 5.52 16.57
C LYS A 114 -4.93 6.40 15.62
N TYR A 115 -6.24 6.19 15.49
CA TYR A 115 -7.04 7.02 14.60
C TYR A 115 -8.51 7.10 15.01
N LEU A 116 -9.19 8.10 14.48
CA LEU A 116 -10.64 8.23 14.50
C LEU A 116 -11.14 8.29 13.06
N LEU A 117 -12.21 7.55 12.73
CA LEU A 117 -12.82 7.61 11.41
C LEU A 117 -14.23 8.17 11.48
N TYR A 118 -14.54 9.16 10.65
CA TYR A 118 -15.85 9.78 10.55
C TYR A 118 -16.45 9.57 9.16
N GLY A 119 -17.73 9.20 9.12
CA GLY A 119 -18.50 9.19 7.88
C GLY A 119 -19.06 10.58 7.57
N VAL A 120 -18.74 11.09 6.38
CA VAL A 120 -19.13 12.42 5.88
C VAL A 120 -19.76 12.25 4.50
N GLY A 121 -21.10 12.14 4.46
CA GLY A 121 -21.78 11.75 3.23
C GLY A 121 -21.34 10.35 2.77
N GLU A 122 -20.93 10.22 1.51
CA GLU A 122 -20.38 8.97 0.94
C GLU A 122 -18.85 8.88 1.08
N LYS A 123 -18.23 9.79 1.84
CA LYS A 123 -16.78 9.91 2.00
C LYS A 123 -16.40 9.72 3.46
N PHE A 124 -15.10 9.68 3.71
CA PHE A 124 -14.55 9.50 5.04
C PHE A 124 -13.57 10.60 5.39
N LEU A 125 -13.58 10.99 6.66
CA LEU A 125 -12.56 11.81 7.30
C LEU A 125 -11.83 10.93 8.30
N ASN A 126 -10.54 10.73 8.08
CA ASN A 126 -9.66 10.00 8.98
C ASN A 126 -8.81 10.99 9.77
N VAL A 127 -8.68 10.76 11.08
CA VAL A 127 -7.89 11.58 11.99
C VAL A 127 -6.82 10.71 12.61
N GLN A 128 -5.56 10.93 12.24
CA GLN A 128 -4.43 10.19 12.78
C GLN A 128 -3.95 10.82 14.09
N LEU A 129 -3.56 9.97 15.04
CA LEU A 129 -3.16 10.35 16.39
C LEU A 129 -1.76 9.83 16.71
N GLU A 130 -0.91 10.73 17.19
CA GLU A 130 0.35 10.37 17.85
C GLU A 130 0.15 10.46 19.37
N GLY A 131 0.01 9.31 20.01
CA GLY A 131 -0.41 9.24 21.41
C GLY A 131 -1.87 9.68 21.60
N ASP A 132 -2.09 10.81 22.29
CA ASP A 132 -3.42 11.40 22.50
C ASP A 132 -3.63 12.68 21.67
N GLN A 133 -2.64 13.09 20.88
CA GLN A 133 -2.69 14.31 20.10
C GLN A 133 -2.93 14.00 18.62
N VAL A 134 -3.68 14.88 17.98
CA VAL A 134 -3.90 14.82 16.54
C VAL A 134 -2.63 15.21 15.82
N ASP A 135 -2.20 14.32 14.93
CA ASP A 135 -1.04 14.47 14.09
C ASP A 135 -1.44 14.97 12.69
N SER A 136 -2.40 14.30 12.06
CA SER A 136 -2.81 14.56 10.69
C SER A 136 -4.28 14.21 10.44
N PHE A 137 -4.81 14.73 9.34
CA PHE A 137 -6.13 14.41 8.80
C PHE A 137 -6.00 13.90 7.36
N SER A 138 -6.94 13.06 6.93
CA SER A 138 -7.15 12.80 5.51
C SER A 138 -8.64 12.72 5.18
N VAL A 139 -8.98 13.13 3.95
CA VAL A 139 -10.30 12.86 3.35
C VAL A 139 -10.14 11.97 2.14
N GLN A 140 -11.05 11.01 1.99
CA GLN A 140 -10.89 9.92 1.03
C GLN A 140 -12.23 9.36 0.59
N SER A 141 -12.23 8.77 -0.61
CA SER A 141 -13.44 8.24 -1.25
C SER A 141 -13.94 6.93 -0.63
N ARG A 142 -13.04 6.18 0.02
CA ARG A 142 -13.31 4.86 0.62
C ARG A 142 -12.76 4.79 2.02
N ASP A 143 -13.31 3.87 2.81
CA ASP A 143 -12.76 3.55 4.11
C ASP A 143 -11.52 2.67 3.95
N LEU A 144 -10.36 3.29 3.77
CA LEU A 144 -9.09 2.57 3.66
C LEU A 144 -8.82 1.68 4.88
N ASN A 145 -9.32 2.05 6.06
CA ASN A 145 -9.16 1.22 7.26
C ASN A 145 -10.11 0.03 7.21
N ALA A 146 -11.36 0.18 6.79
CA ALA A 146 -12.22 -0.98 6.54
C ALA A 146 -11.68 -1.83 5.38
N GLU A 147 -11.01 -1.30 4.36
CA GLU A 147 -10.33 -2.11 3.34
C GLU A 147 -9.10 -2.85 3.90
N LEU A 148 -8.39 -2.26 4.87
CA LEU A 148 -7.29 -2.89 5.61
C LEU A 148 -7.74 -3.86 6.72
N GLU A 149 -8.93 -3.67 7.29
CA GLU A 149 -9.55 -4.52 8.33
C GLU A 149 -10.47 -5.60 7.74
N SER A 150 -11.07 -5.34 6.58
CA SER A 150 -11.72 -6.33 5.72
C SER A 150 -10.73 -7.06 4.83
N ALA A 151 -9.47 -6.60 4.76
CA ALA A 151 -8.38 -7.52 4.48
C ALA A 151 -8.37 -8.52 5.64
N PRO A 152 -8.64 -9.80 5.37
CA PRO A 152 -9.04 -10.73 6.41
C PRO A 152 -7.97 -10.85 7.49
N ASP A 153 -8.37 -10.57 8.74
CA ASP A 153 -7.69 -11.12 9.91
C ASP A 153 -7.74 -12.65 9.77
N THR A 154 -6.60 -13.25 9.41
CA THR A 154 -6.47 -14.67 9.01
C THR A 154 -6.68 -15.65 10.17
N SER A 155 -7.27 -15.19 11.28
CA SER A 155 -7.46 -15.98 12.50
C SER A 155 -8.88 -16.53 12.69
N ALA A 156 -9.98 -15.81 12.38
CA ALA A 156 -11.30 -16.32 12.78
C ALA A 156 -12.57 -15.64 12.18
N ALA A 157 -12.84 -15.69 10.87
CA ALA A 157 -14.21 -15.53 10.34
C ALA A 157 -14.34 -16.13 8.92
N PRO A 158 -15.53 -16.60 8.51
CA PRO A 158 -15.68 -17.48 7.35
C PRO A 158 -15.52 -16.72 6.04
N VAL A 159 -14.53 -17.15 5.27
CA VAL A 159 -14.23 -16.84 3.87
C VAL A 159 -15.54 -16.70 3.08
N GLU A 160 -15.84 -15.49 2.57
CA GLU A 160 -16.68 -15.39 1.37
C GLU A 160 -16.04 -16.29 0.35
N GLU A 161 -16.73 -17.35 -0.10
CA GLU A 161 -16.16 -18.41 -0.93
C GLU A 161 -15.36 -17.82 -2.10
N GLU A 162 -14.04 -17.68 -1.88
CA GLU A 162 -13.07 -17.49 -2.94
C GLU A 162 -13.38 -18.61 -3.92
N THR A 163 -13.73 -18.26 -5.16
CA THR A 163 -13.84 -19.29 -6.19
C THR A 163 -12.47 -19.92 -6.25
N PRO A 164 -12.30 -21.19 -5.82
CA PRO A 164 -10.97 -21.69 -5.50
C PRO A 164 -10.19 -21.76 -6.80
N GLY A 165 -9.23 -20.84 -6.96
CA GLY A 165 -8.20 -20.94 -7.98
C GLY A 165 -7.39 -22.21 -7.77
N THR A 166 -6.68 -22.66 -8.80
CA THR A 166 -5.75 -23.78 -8.63
C THR A 166 -4.67 -23.34 -7.63
N PRO A 167 -4.42 -24.10 -6.54
CA PRO A 167 -3.37 -23.76 -5.59
C PRO A 167 -2.01 -23.62 -6.28
N ILE A 168 -1.26 -22.59 -5.91
CA ILE A 168 0.07 -22.31 -6.47
C ILE A 168 1.09 -23.13 -5.67
N THR A 169 1.51 -24.24 -6.27
CA THR A 169 2.39 -25.24 -5.65
C THR A 169 3.76 -25.26 -6.32
N GLY A 170 4.71 -26.00 -5.75
CA GLY A 170 6.12 -26.02 -6.17
C GLY A 170 7.05 -25.36 -5.16
N GLU A 171 8.28 -25.04 -5.57
CA GLU A 171 9.25 -24.34 -4.71
C GLU A 171 8.78 -22.94 -4.30
N ILE A 172 7.85 -22.33 -5.03
CA ILE A 172 7.22 -21.05 -4.69
C ILE A 172 6.58 -21.04 -3.30
N SER A 173 6.13 -22.21 -2.81
CA SER A 173 5.57 -22.36 -1.47
C SER A 173 6.58 -22.01 -0.38
N LEU A 174 7.87 -22.29 -0.56
CA LEU A 174 8.92 -21.92 0.40
C LEU A 174 8.96 -20.39 0.61
N PHE A 175 8.90 -19.63 -0.48
CA PHE A 175 8.93 -18.17 -0.44
C PHE A 175 7.64 -17.59 0.12
N ARG A 176 6.48 -18.13 -0.29
CA ARG A 176 5.18 -17.73 0.24
C ARG A 176 5.10 -17.92 1.74
N ASP A 177 5.50 -19.09 2.23
CA ASP A 177 5.41 -19.44 3.65
C ASP A 177 6.42 -18.64 4.51
N ALA A 178 7.50 -18.14 3.90
CA ALA A 178 8.45 -17.27 4.57
C ALA A 178 7.95 -15.83 4.77
N VAL A 179 7.04 -15.34 3.92
CA VAL A 179 6.54 -13.97 3.98
C VAL A 179 5.73 -13.74 5.26
N GLY A 180 6.14 -12.73 6.03
CA GLY A 180 5.64 -12.41 7.38
C GLY A 180 6.54 -12.92 8.51
N SER A 181 7.62 -13.64 8.21
CA SER A 181 8.57 -14.10 9.21
C SER A 181 9.55 -13.01 9.65
N ALA A 182 10.00 -13.09 10.90
CA ALA A 182 11.00 -12.19 11.45
C ALA A 182 12.40 -12.49 10.92
N TYR A 183 13.24 -11.47 10.81
CA TYR A 183 14.64 -11.57 10.46
C TYR A 183 15.37 -12.46 11.48
N GLY A 184 16.05 -13.50 11.00
CA GLY A 184 16.71 -14.49 11.85
C GLY A 184 15.81 -15.62 12.38
N ALA A 185 14.53 -15.68 11.99
CA ALA A 185 13.70 -16.85 12.22
C ALA A 185 14.28 -18.09 11.51
N ALA A 186 13.87 -19.29 11.93
CA ALA A 186 14.34 -20.55 11.34
C ALA A 186 14.15 -20.60 9.82
N VAL A 187 13.04 -20.04 9.31
CA VAL A 187 12.77 -19.96 7.87
C VAL A 187 13.81 -19.13 7.09
N MET A 188 14.44 -18.15 7.72
CA MET A 188 15.54 -17.41 7.08
C MET A 188 16.79 -18.29 6.91
N VAL A 189 17.04 -19.21 7.86
CA VAL A 189 18.13 -20.20 7.72
C VAL A 189 17.81 -21.13 6.54
N ASP A 190 16.57 -21.61 6.43
CA ASP A 190 16.15 -22.47 5.33
C ASP A 190 16.28 -21.76 3.97
N LEU A 191 15.92 -20.47 3.89
CA LEU A 191 16.11 -19.65 2.68
C LEU A 191 17.58 -19.49 2.32
N VAL A 192 18.45 -19.17 3.29
CA VAL A 192 19.90 -19.03 3.04
C VAL A 192 20.51 -20.35 2.60
N ASP A 193 20.11 -21.47 3.20
CA ASP A 193 20.58 -22.79 2.80
C ASP A 193 20.13 -23.15 1.38
N ALA A 194 18.91 -22.74 0.99
CA ALA A 194 18.37 -22.97 -0.36
C ALA A 194 18.96 -22.06 -1.44
N LEU A 195 19.23 -20.79 -1.11
CA LEU A 195 19.60 -19.74 -2.07
C LEU A 195 21.12 -19.45 -2.11
N GLY A 196 21.84 -19.78 -1.03
CA GLY A 196 23.28 -19.54 -0.91
C GLY A 196 23.63 -18.17 -0.34
N SER A 197 24.75 -17.60 -0.80
CA SER A 197 25.24 -16.31 -0.32
C SER A 197 24.41 -15.15 -0.88
N PHE A 198 24.29 -14.08 -0.09
CA PHE A 198 23.62 -12.85 -0.48
C PHE A 198 24.46 -11.63 -0.15
N ASP A 199 24.20 -10.53 -0.88
CA ASP A 199 24.57 -9.18 -0.48
C ASP A 199 23.40 -8.52 0.26
N SER A 200 23.70 -7.55 1.12
CA SER A 200 22.69 -6.85 1.92
C SER A 200 22.79 -5.34 1.74
N HIS A 201 21.63 -4.70 1.55
CA HIS A 201 21.51 -3.24 1.43
C HIS A 201 20.42 -2.74 2.37
N ASP A 202 20.78 -1.81 3.26
CA ASP A 202 19.79 -1.12 4.10
C ASP A 202 19.21 0.10 3.37
N THR A 203 17.91 0.30 3.52
CA THR A 203 17.20 1.50 3.11
C THR A 203 16.47 2.12 4.29
N ALA A 204 16.23 3.42 4.25
CA ALA A 204 15.38 4.11 5.20
C ALA A 204 14.51 5.09 4.40
N ASP A 205 13.22 5.00 4.61
CA ASP A 205 12.20 5.89 4.07
C ASP A 205 11.19 6.20 5.18
N ASP A 206 10.13 6.95 4.84
CA ASP A 206 9.10 7.36 5.79
C ASP A 206 8.28 6.16 6.35
N HIS A 207 8.41 4.98 5.75
CA HIS A 207 7.78 3.73 6.19
C HIS A 207 8.67 2.90 7.14
N GLY A 208 9.84 3.44 7.50
CA GLY A 208 10.76 2.84 8.46
C GLY A 208 11.97 2.18 7.81
N ARG A 209 12.69 1.36 8.59
CA ARG A 209 13.93 0.74 8.11
C ARG A 209 13.63 -0.47 7.22
N GLY A 210 14.12 -0.40 5.98
CA GLY A 210 14.12 -1.50 5.03
C GLY A 210 15.48 -2.19 4.96
N THR A 211 15.47 -3.49 4.65
CA THR A 211 16.69 -4.24 4.32
C THR A 211 16.41 -5.15 3.14
N PHE A 212 17.21 -5.05 2.09
CA PHE A 212 17.16 -5.92 0.92
C PHE A 212 18.29 -6.93 0.99
N LEU A 213 17.96 -8.21 0.83
CA LEU A 213 18.93 -9.28 0.67
C LEU A 213 18.88 -9.78 -0.77
N VAL A 214 20.00 -9.68 -1.46
CA VAL A 214 20.11 -9.95 -2.90
C VAL A 214 20.89 -11.24 -3.10
N PHE A 215 20.22 -12.30 -3.54
CA PHE A 215 20.83 -13.60 -3.82
C PHE A 215 21.13 -13.72 -5.32
N ASP A 216 22.13 -12.98 -5.81
CA ASP A 216 22.47 -12.88 -7.24
C ASP A 216 22.64 -14.24 -7.93
N SER A 217 23.21 -15.23 -7.24
CA SER A 217 23.39 -16.57 -7.82
C SER A 217 22.10 -17.37 -7.95
N ALA A 218 21.10 -17.04 -7.14
CA ALA A 218 19.81 -17.70 -7.10
C ALA A 218 18.71 -16.91 -7.82
N GLY A 219 18.93 -15.64 -8.19
CA GLY A 219 17.91 -14.83 -8.85
C GLY A 219 16.73 -14.51 -7.93
N VAL A 220 17.01 -14.23 -6.65
CA VAL A 220 15.98 -13.92 -5.65
C VAL A 220 16.40 -12.71 -4.82
N ASP A 221 15.50 -11.76 -4.67
CA ASP A 221 15.64 -10.63 -3.75
C ASP A 221 14.59 -10.75 -2.63
N LEU A 222 15.04 -10.57 -1.38
CA LEU A 222 14.17 -10.55 -0.20
C LEU A 222 14.08 -9.14 0.34
N GLN A 223 12.87 -8.67 0.62
CA GLN A 223 12.62 -7.34 1.18
C GLN A 223 12.08 -7.45 2.61
N TYR A 224 12.88 -6.98 3.56
CA TYR A 224 12.48 -6.83 4.95
C TYR A 224 12.06 -5.39 5.25
N ARG A 225 11.05 -5.23 6.10
CA ARG A 225 10.65 -3.96 6.70
C ARG A 225 10.45 -4.16 8.19
N ASN A 226 11.10 -3.32 9.00
CA ASN A 226 11.05 -3.46 10.47
C ASN A 226 11.34 -4.89 10.94
N GLU A 227 12.36 -5.52 10.35
CA GLU A 227 12.77 -6.90 10.60
C GLU A 227 11.73 -7.98 10.23
N VAL A 228 10.70 -7.68 9.43
CA VAL A 228 9.73 -8.67 8.92
C VAL A 228 9.87 -8.80 7.40
N LEU A 229 9.91 -10.03 6.89
CA LEU A 229 9.95 -10.29 5.44
C LEU A 229 8.60 -9.90 4.81
N ILE A 230 8.56 -8.80 4.07
CA ILE A 230 7.33 -8.29 3.44
C ILE A 230 7.22 -8.66 1.96
N GLY A 231 8.34 -8.96 1.31
CA GLY A 231 8.38 -9.20 -0.13
C GLY A 231 9.45 -10.19 -0.54
N VAL A 232 9.13 -11.01 -1.54
CA VAL A 232 10.09 -11.84 -2.27
C VAL A 232 9.94 -11.53 -3.76
N LEU A 233 11.04 -11.24 -4.44
CA LEU A 233 11.09 -11.07 -5.89
C LEU A 233 11.94 -12.20 -6.48
N ILE A 234 11.38 -12.94 -7.43
CA ILE A 234 12.04 -14.07 -8.09
C ILE A 234 12.21 -13.73 -9.56
N HIS A 235 13.45 -13.66 -10.03
CA HIS A 235 13.76 -13.37 -11.43
C HIS A 235 13.57 -14.63 -12.28
N VAL A 236 12.72 -14.53 -13.29
CA VAL A 236 12.37 -15.65 -14.19
C VAL A 236 13.06 -15.51 -15.56
N ALA A 237 13.29 -14.27 -16.00
CA ALA A 237 14.03 -13.94 -17.21
C ALA A 237 15.35 -13.22 -16.87
N ASP A 238 16.25 -13.13 -17.85
CA ASP A 238 17.45 -12.31 -17.73
C ASP A 238 17.06 -10.85 -17.99
N ASP A 239 16.78 -10.13 -16.91
CA ASP A 239 16.41 -8.72 -16.86
C ASP A 239 17.58 -7.85 -16.37
N GLY A 240 18.81 -8.36 -16.50
CA GLY A 240 20.00 -7.81 -15.84
C GLY A 240 20.32 -8.51 -14.51
N ARG A 241 19.40 -9.33 -13.98
CA ARG A 241 19.68 -10.31 -12.94
C ARG A 241 19.70 -11.73 -13.50
N ARG A 242 20.34 -12.63 -12.76
CA ARG A 242 20.36 -14.05 -13.12
C ARG A 242 18.97 -14.66 -12.89
N PRO A 243 18.42 -15.43 -13.83
CA PRO A 243 17.18 -16.17 -13.59
C PRO A 243 17.32 -17.21 -12.48
N TYR A 244 16.22 -17.50 -11.81
CA TYR A 244 16.11 -18.55 -10.81
C TYR A 244 16.56 -19.89 -11.39
N PRO A 245 17.49 -20.62 -10.76
CA PRO A 245 18.16 -21.76 -11.39
C PRO A 245 17.25 -22.97 -11.62
N ARG A 246 16.08 -23.01 -10.98
CA ARG A 246 15.15 -24.15 -10.98
C ARG A 246 13.75 -23.76 -11.47
N LEU A 247 13.66 -23.01 -12.58
CA LEU A 247 12.39 -22.55 -13.15
C LEU A 247 11.35 -23.65 -13.36
N GLY A 248 11.77 -24.86 -13.75
CA GLY A 248 10.86 -25.99 -14.01
C GLY A 248 10.22 -26.61 -12.77
N THR A 249 10.67 -26.24 -11.56
CA THR A 249 10.08 -26.69 -10.28
C THR A 249 9.61 -25.51 -9.42
N LEU A 250 9.71 -24.28 -9.93
CA LEU A 250 9.31 -23.09 -9.18
C LEU A 250 7.80 -23.07 -8.96
N VAL A 251 7.02 -23.22 -10.03
CA VAL A 251 5.56 -23.34 -9.99
C VAL A 251 5.16 -24.64 -10.67
N ASP A 252 4.53 -25.54 -9.94
CA ASP A 252 4.12 -26.85 -10.45
C ASP A 252 3.13 -26.69 -11.61
N GLY A 253 3.41 -27.37 -12.72
CA GLY A 253 2.56 -27.33 -13.92
C GLY A 253 2.76 -26.11 -14.82
N LEU A 254 3.67 -25.18 -14.48
CA LEU A 254 3.94 -23.99 -15.27
C LEU A 254 5.39 -23.96 -15.78
N ALA A 255 5.58 -23.97 -17.10
CA ALA A 255 6.91 -23.85 -17.70
C ALA A 255 7.30 -22.38 -17.79
N LEU A 256 8.29 -21.97 -17.00
CA LEU A 256 8.75 -20.58 -16.92
C LEU A 256 10.00 -20.33 -17.82
N PRO A 257 10.10 -19.15 -18.47
CA PRO A 257 9.11 -18.07 -18.53
C PRO A 257 7.84 -18.50 -19.29
N ALA A 258 6.68 -18.13 -18.76
CA ALA A 258 5.36 -18.51 -19.28
C ALA A 258 4.68 -17.30 -19.93
N THR A 259 3.71 -17.53 -20.82
CA THR A 259 2.84 -16.43 -21.28
C THR A 259 1.71 -16.15 -20.30
N ARG A 260 1.10 -14.96 -20.36
CA ARG A 260 -0.14 -14.66 -19.60
C ARG A 260 -1.22 -15.73 -19.80
N ALA A 261 -1.35 -16.23 -21.04
CA ALA A 261 -2.30 -17.30 -21.37
C ALA A 261 -1.92 -18.63 -20.70
N ASP A 262 -0.63 -18.98 -20.63
CA ASP A 262 -0.16 -20.18 -19.94
C ASP A 262 -0.38 -20.09 -18.42
N VAL A 263 -0.10 -18.93 -17.82
CA VAL A 263 -0.34 -18.67 -16.39
C VAL A 263 -1.83 -18.82 -16.08
N THR A 264 -2.69 -18.17 -16.88
CA THR A 264 -4.16 -18.25 -16.71
C THR A 264 -4.67 -19.68 -16.90
N ALA A 265 -4.11 -20.42 -17.86
CA ALA A 265 -4.49 -21.82 -18.11
C ALA A 265 -4.10 -22.74 -16.95
N ALA A 266 -2.97 -22.49 -16.30
CA ALA A 266 -2.49 -23.28 -15.16
C ALA A 266 -3.21 -22.91 -13.84
N LEU A 267 -3.37 -21.63 -13.57
CA LEU A 267 -3.79 -21.11 -12.25
C LEU A 267 -5.27 -20.70 -12.20
N GLY A 268 -5.92 -20.51 -13.34
CA GLY A 268 -7.24 -19.91 -13.45
C GLY A 268 -7.17 -18.40 -13.71
N ALA A 269 -8.31 -17.73 -13.66
CA ALA A 269 -8.34 -16.28 -13.81
C ALA A 269 -7.70 -15.59 -12.59
N PRO A 270 -6.87 -14.56 -12.77
CA PRO A 270 -6.31 -13.81 -11.65
C PRO A 270 -7.40 -13.03 -10.91
N ARG A 271 -7.10 -12.66 -9.66
CA ARG A 271 -7.94 -11.74 -8.88
C ARG A 271 -8.00 -10.37 -9.56
N THR A 272 -6.85 -9.90 -10.01
CA THR A 272 -6.66 -8.63 -10.72
C THR A 272 -5.74 -8.85 -11.91
N ALA A 273 -6.16 -8.41 -13.10
CA ALA A 273 -5.33 -8.39 -14.29
C ALA A 273 -5.04 -6.94 -14.66
N LEU A 274 -3.77 -6.60 -14.77
CA LEU A 274 -3.26 -5.27 -15.12
C LEU A 274 -2.51 -5.34 -16.46
N ASP A 275 -2.05 -4.22 -16.98
CA ASP A 275 -1.41 -4.18 -18.29
C ASP A 275 -0.13 -5.03 -18.32
N ASP A 276 0.66 -5.00 -17.26
CA ASP A 276 1.97 -5.65 -17.16
C ASP A 276 2.05 -6.74 -16.10
N CYS A 277 0.99 -7.01 -15.32
CA CYS A 277 0.99 -8.11 -14.35
C CYS A 277 -0.38 -8.72 -14.09
N ASP A 278 -0.37 -9.95 -13.57
CA ASP A 278 -1.54 -10.61 -12.99
C ASP A 278 -1.31 -10.88 -11.51
N ILE A 279 -2.33 -10.61 -10.69
CA ILE A 279 -2.29 -10.78 -9.23
C ILE A 279 -3.22 -11.94 -8.84
N TYR A 280 -2.66 -12.92 -8.14
CA TYR A 280 -3.35 -14.03 -7.51
C TYR A 280 -3.30 -13.86 -5.98
N ILE A 281 -4.30 -14.38 -5.27
CA ILE A 281 -4.31 -14.43 -3.82
C ILE A 281 -4.13 -15.88 -3.40
N GLU A 282 -3.16 -16.14 -2.52
CA GLU A 282 -2.95 -17.46 -1.95
C GLU A 282 -2.56 -17.36 -0.47
N HIS A 283 -3.34 -17.98 0.42
CA HIS A 283 -3.13 -17.91 1.87
C HIS A 283 -2.96 -16.48 2.41
N GLY A 284 -3.73 -15.52 1.88
CA GLY A 284 -3.63 -14.11 2.26
C GLY A 284 -2.33 -13.42 1.82
N ARG A 285 -1.67 -13.95 0.78
CA ARG A 285 -0.50 -13.36 0.12
C ARG A 285 -0.83 -13.02 -1.33
N HIS A 286 -0.30 -11.90 -1.80
CA HIS A 286 -0.39 -11.54 -3.21
C HIS A 286 0.76 -12.20 -3.96
N VAL A 287 0.44 -13.03 -4.96
CA VAL A 287 1.41 -13.62 -5.89
C VAL A 287 1.21 -12.93 -7.23
N MET A 288 2.20 -12.12 -7.62
CA MET A 288 2.16 -11.30 -8.82
C MET A 288 3.08 -11.90 -9.89
N PHE A 289 2.53 -12.17 -11.08
CA PHE A 289 3.30 -12.54 -12.26
C PHE A 289 3.46 -11.29 -13.12
N GLN A 290 4.68 -10.75 -13.21
CA GLN A 290 4.95 -9.58 -14.06
C GLN A 290 5.41 -10.05 -15.44
N TYR A 291 5.03 -9.30 -16.47
CA TYR A 291 5.26 -9.63 -17.87
C TYR A 291 6.01 -8.49 -18.57
N THR A 292 6.93 -8.85 -19.45
CA THR A 292 7.45 -7.92 -20.46
C THR A 292 7.12 -8.47 -21.84
N GLY A 293 6.28 -7.74 -22.58
CA GLY A 293 5.61 -8.30 -23.74
C GLY A 293 4.67 -9.43 -23.30
N GLU A 294 4.85 -10.63 -23.86
CA GLU A 294 4.00 -11.77 -23.53
C GLU A 294 4.57 -12.68 -22.43
N ALA A 295 5.85 -12.54 -22.06
CA ALA A 295 6.54 -13.51 -21.22
C ALA A 295 6.71 -13.03 -19.77
N THR A 296 6.53 -13.93 -18.80
CA THR A 296 6.82 -13.67 -17.39
C THR A 296 8.30 -13.33 -17.19
N THR A 297 8.58 -12.19 -16.57
CA THR A 297 9.95 -11.75 -16.26
C THR A 297 10.29 -11.95 -14.79
N THR A 298 9.33 -11.74 -13.91
CA THR A 298 9.49 -11.89 -12.46
C THR A 298 8.22 -12.44 -11.83
N ILE A 299 8.38 -13.08 -10.68
CA ILE A 299 7.28 -13.46 -9.80
C ILE A 299 7.54 -12.81 -8.44
N SER A 300 6.59 -12.03 -7.95
CA SER A 300 6.67 -11.37 -6.65
C SER A 300 5.66 -11.96 -5.68
N ILE A 301 6.07 -12.13 -4.43
CA ILE A 301 5.18 -12.53 -3.34
C ILE A 301 5.22 -11.45 -2.28
N VAL A 302 4.08 -10.83 -2.01
CA VAL A 302 3.96 -9.73 -1.06
C VAL A 302 2.98 -10.09 0.05
N GLY A 303 3.45 -9.91 1.27
CA GLY A 303 2.61 -9.99 2.46
C GLY A 303 2.11 -8.60 2.79
N VAL A 304 0.79 -8.44 2.89
CA VAL A 304 0.24 -7.26 3.56
C VAL A 304 0.60 -7.42 5.04
N PRO A 305 1.44 -6.55 5.62
CA PRO A 305 1.72 -6.64 7.04
C PRO A 305 0.40 -6.49 7.80
N ALA A 306 0.16 -7.38 8.76
CA ALA A 306 -0.93 -7.16 9.71
C ALA A 306 -0.63 -5.85 10.46
N THR A 307 -1.54 -4.89 10.38
CA THR A 307 -1.42 -3.63 11.12
C THR A 307 -1.29 -3.97 12.62
N PRO A 308 -0.22 -3.52 13.30
CA PRO A 308 0.01 -3.86 14.71
C PRO A 308 -0.88 -3.09 15.69
#